data_AF-A0A8T5IJ49-F1
#
_entry.id   AF-A0A8T5IJ49-F1
#
_cell.length_a   1.000
_cell.length_b   1.000
_cell.length_c   1.000
_cell.angle_alpha   90.00
_cell.angle_beta   90.00
_cell.angle_gamma   90.00
#
_symmetry.space_group_name_H-M   'P 1'
#
loop_
_entity.id
_entity.type
_entity.pdbx_description
1 polymer ?
#
loop_
_entity_poly.entity_id
_entity_poly.type
_entity_poly.pdbx_seq_one_letter_code
_entity_poly.pdbx_strand_id
1 'polypeptide(L)'
;MERKIWLNHLEGTSISPAPSKLHDLGMDYSKICTKISAHLGGNCKVILTSSGIEAINHAIKGVSFRQKNKGAIKVEEGASLAIRNTVKWLRKNGFNEQVDVTITCMSAVNSTTGEIYNIERSDNSIMIVDGCAAMGRIKFNMENIDLLALQFDGFGALAFNPKIRIDPLIHGGGEQDGRRGGYIPNALLQGFSLPSQIPLELDLFLLSQVEAFGFKINTSKNRAPGIINISLEGVSAEAVLIDLAAAGVYMSASSGCTTSTGIPDASLLRLGLTEDEALSSLRISISGDTTEREIVEGITVLRDVITGFQN
;
A
#
# COMPACT_ATOMS: atom_id res chain seq x y z
N MET A 1 -54.17 23.15 -4.26
CA MET A 1 -53.68 21.98 -3.51
C MET A 1 -53.24 20.93 -4.53
N GLU A 2 -52.08 21.12 -5.14
CA GLU A 2 -51.57 20.22 -6.17
C GLU A 2 -50.69 19.13 -5.53
N ARG A 3 -51.06 17.88 -5.83
CA ARG A 3 -50.43 16.67 -5.28
C ARG A 3 -48.98 16.56 -5.77
N LYS A 4 -48.03 16.59 -4.83
CA LYS A 4 -46.68 16.06 -5.05
C LYS A 4 -46.79 14.56 -5.30
N ILE A 5 -46.45 14.13 -6.51
CA ILE A 5 -46.24 12.71 -6.84
C ILE A 5 -44.91 12.32 -6.22
N TRP A 6 -44.98 11.56 -5.13
CA TRP A 6 -43.82 10.93 -4.49
C TRP A 6 -43.59 9.57 -5.17
N LEU A 7 -42.54 9.46 -6.00
CA LEU A 7 -42.02 8.17 -6.46
C LEU A 7 -40.60 8.02 -5.88
N ASN A 8 -40.46 7.06 -4.95
CA ASN A 8 -39.25 6.62 -4.25
C ASN A 8 -38.91 7.30 -2.91
N HIS A 9 -39.87 7.34 -1.99
CA HIS A 9 -39.54 7.23 -0.57
C HIS A 9 -39.65 5.76 -0.17
N LEU A 10 -38.51 5.06 -0.16
CA LEU A 10 -38.36 3.86 0.66
C LEU A 10 -37.42 4.27 1.79
N GLU A 11 -38.00 4.65 2.93
CA GLU A 11 -37.26 4.68 4.18
C GLU A 11 -36.65 3.28 4.39
N GLY A 12 -35.33 3.21 4.47
CA GLY A 12 -34.61 1.99 4.86
C GLY A 12 -34.04 1.09 3.77
N THR A 13 -34.12 1.42 2.47
CA THR A 13 -33.37 0.68 1.44
C THR A 13 -32.53 1.64 0.59
N SER A 14 -31.21 1.57 0.76
CA SER A 14 -30.24 2.30 -0.06
C SER A 14 -30.18 1.70 -1.45
N ILE A 15 -31.16 2.00 -2.29
CA ILE A 15 -31.06 1.74 -3.73
C ILE A 15 -30.14 2.83 -4.29
N SER A 16 -28.94 2.43 -4.74
CA SER A 16 -28.04 3.32 -5.48
C SER A 16 -28.80 4.08 -6.56
N PRO A 17 -28.63 5.41 -6.69
CA PRO A 17 -29.29 6.16 -7.74
C PRO A 17 -29.03 5.56 -9.13
N ALA A 18 -30.00 5.67 -10.03
CA ALA A 18 -29.84 5.24 -11.42
C ALA A 18 -28.56 5.86 -12.03
N PRO A 19 -27.82 5.15 -12.91
CA PRO A 19 -26.50 5.57 -13.41
C PRO A 19 -26.44 7.00 -13.95
N SER A 20 -27.51 7.47 -14.59
CA SER A 20 -27.64 8.85 -15.10
C SER A 20 -27.70 9.91 -14.01
N LYS A 21 -28.36 9.64 -12.88
CA LYS A 21 -28.47 10.57 -11.75
C LYS A 21 -27.18 10.66 -10.93
N LEU A 22 -26.31 9.66 -11.01
CA LEU A 22 -25.01 9.71 -10.34
C LEU A 22 -24.08 10.73 -11.00
N HIS A 23 -24.17 10.86 -12.34
CA HIS A 23 -23.46 11.88 -13.10
C HIS A 23 -23.89 13.29 -12.69
N ASP A 24 -25.18 13.50 -12.41
CA ASP A 24 -25.75 14.77 -11.93
C ASP A 24 -25.40 15.08 -10.46
N LEU A 25 -25.09 14.07 -9.64
CA LEU A 25 -24.73 14.20 -8.22
C LEU A 25 -23.24 14.53 -8.00
N GLY A 26 -22.48 14.78 -9.06
CA GLY A 26 -21.06 15.14 -8.93
C GLY A 26 -20.19 13.99 -8.40
N MET A 27 -20.56 12.74 -8.69
CA MET A 27 -19.74 11.52 -8.49
C MET A 27 -18.55 11.51 -9.44
N ASP A 28 -17.69 12.51 -9.28
CA ASP A 28 -16.65 12.84 -10.23
C ASP A 28 -15.31 12.27 -9.75
N TYR A 29 -15.22 10.93 -9.77
CA TYR A 29 -13.94 10.24 -9.58
C TYR A 29 -12.89 10.74 -10.60
N SER A 30 -13.30 11.33 -11.73
CA SER A 30 -12.39 11.93 -12.72
C SER A 30 -11.53 13.03 -12.12
N LYS A 31 -12.06 13.86 -11.23
CA LYS A 31 -11.26 14.89 -10.52
C LYS A 31 -10.15 14.27 -9.68
N ILE A 32 -10.47 13.21 -8.95
CA ILE A 32 -9.49 12.48 -8.11
C ILE A 32 -8.46 11.77 -8.97
N CYS A 33 -8.91 11.08 -10.03
CA CYS A 33 -8.03 10.45 -11.01
C CYS A 33 -7.09 11.48 -11.66
N THR A 34 -7.59 12.68 -11.99
CA THR A 34 -6.79 13.77 -12.56
C THR A 34 -5.77 14.29 -11.54
N LYS A 35 -6.16 14.48 -10.29
CA LYS A 35 -5.27 14.91 -9.20
C LYS A 35 -4.15 13.90 -8.94
N ILE A 36 -4.48 12.60 -8.90
CA ILE A 36 -3.50 11.51 -8.76
C ILE A 36 -2.57 11.48 -9.98
N SER A 37 -3.13 11.53 -11.20
CA SER A 37 -2.32 11.52 -12.42
C SER A 37 -1.35 12.70 -12.47
N ALA A 38 -1.81 13.91 -12.16
CA ALA A 38 -0.97 15.11 -12.10
C ALA A 38 0.16 14.98 -11.08
N HIS A 39 -0.11 14.41 -9.90
CA HIS A 39 0.93 14.14 -8.89
C HIS A 39 2.00 13.16 -9.39
N LEU A 40 1.63 12.23 -10.28
CA LEU A 40 2.52 11.27 -10.92
C LEU A 40 3.13 11.79 -12.25
N GLY A 41 2.99 13.08 -12.56
CA GLY A 41 3.56 13.70 -13.77
C GLY A 41 2.61 13.79 -14.99
N GLY A 42 1.33 13.44 -14.83
CA GLY A 42 0.25 13.68 -15.80
C GLY A 42 0.12 12.68 -16.94
N ASN A 43 1.07 11.75 -17.10
CA ASN A 43 1.15 10.84 -18.24
C ASN A 43 0.55 9.45 -17.99
N CYS A 44 -0.35 9.32 -17.01
CA CYS A 44 -1.01 8.07 -16.67
C CYS A 44 -2.53 8.22 -16.58
N LYS A 45 -3.24 7.11 -16.79
CA LYS A 45 -4.65 6.97 -16.43
C LYS A 45 -4.75 6.35 -15.05
N VAL A 46 -5.87 6.59 -14.37
CA VAL A 46 -6.09 6.12 -12.99
C VAL A 46 -7.44 5.41 -12.89
N ILE A 47 -7.44 4.26 -12.21
CA ILE A 47 -8.64 3.52 -11.80
C ILE A 47 -8.66 3.54 -10.27
N LEU A 48 -9.75 3.97 -9.64
CA LEU A 48 -9.94 3.87 -8.21
C LEU A 48 -10.35 2.45 -7.82
N THR A 49 -9.78 1.94 -6.73
CA THR A 49 -10.00 0.60 -6.21
C THR A 49 -10.37 0.67 -4.73
N SER A 50 -10.84 -0.43 -4.13
CA SER A 50 -11.15 -0.46 -2.70
C SER A 50 -9.91 -0.41 -1.80
N SER A 51 -8.75 -0.80 -2.35
CA SER A 51 -7.45 -0.77 -1.67
C SER A 51 -6.31 -0.93 -2.68
N GLY A 52 -5.08 -0.69 -2.23
CA GLY A 52 -3.87 -1.03 -2.95
C GLY A 52 -3.78 -2.53 -3.26
N ILE A 53 -4.34 -3.39 -2.42
CA ILE A 53 -4.40 -4.84 -2.67
C ILE A 53 -5.32 -5.18 -3.85
N GLU A 54 -6.47 -4.53 -3.96
CA GLU A 54 -7.32 -4.65 -5.16
C GLU A 54 -6.55 -4.13 -6.39
N ALA A 55 -5.85 -3.00 -6.29
CA ALA A 55 -5.05 -2.45 -7.39
C ALA A 55 -3.94 -3.40 -7.85
N ILE A 56 -3.21 -4.04 -6.94
CA ILE A 56 -2.19 -5.05 -7.24
C ILE A 56 -2.83 -6.24 -7.99
N ASN A 57 -3.94 -6.77 -7.47
CA ASN A 57 -4.64 -7.88 -8.11
C ASN A 57 -5.13 -7.49 -9.50
N HIS A 58 -5.67 -6.28 -9.65
CA HIS A 58 -6.20 -5.77 -10.91
C HIS A 58 -5.10 -5.57 -11.95
N ALA A 59 -3.96 -5.00 -11.55
CA ALA A 59 -2.80 -4.84 -12.40
C ALA A 59 -2.30 -6.20 -12.93
N ILE A 60 -1.98 -7.13 -12.01
CA ILE A 60 -1.32 -8.38 -12.38
C ILE A 60 -2.30 -9.28 -13.15
N LYS A 61 -3.51 -9.53 -12.62
CA LYS A 61 -4.48 -10.40 -13.28
C LYS A 61 -4.99 -9.76 -14.58
N GLY A 62 -5.33 -8.48 -14.54
CA GLY A 62 -5.87 -7.77 -15.71
C GLY A 62 -4.91 -7.74 -16.89
N VAL A 63 -3.61 -7.53 -16.64
CA VAL A 63 -2.58 -7.62 -17.70
C VAL A 63 -2.37 -9.07 -18.14
N SER A 64 -2.25 -10.01 -17.19
CA SER A 64 -1.97 -11.41 -17.50
C SER A 64 -3.06 -12.05 -18.37
N PHE A 65 -4.33 -11.88 -17.99
CA PHE A 65 -5.45 -12.40 -18.78
C PHE A 65 -5.57 -11.70 -20.14
N ARG A 66 -5.25 -10.41 -20.21
CA ARG A 66 -5.31 -9.66 -21.46
C ARG A 66 -4.26 -10.10 -22.47
N GLN A 67 -3.05 -10.46 -22.02
CA GLN A 67 -1.98 -10.90 -22.90
C GLN A 67 -2.28 -12.23 -23.60
N LYS A 68 -3.26 -13.03 -23.11
CA LYS A 68 -3.71 -14.35 -23.59
C LYS A 68 -2.64 -15.45 -23.61
N ASN A 69 -1.40 -15.10 -23.90
CA ASN A 69 -0.24 -15.90 -23.66
C ASN A 69 -0.05 -15.96 -22.14
N LYS A 70 0.01 -17.17 -21.62
CA LYS A 70 0.28 -17.49 -20.21
C LYS A 70 1.73 -17.09 -19.86
N GLY A 71 2.04 -15.81 -20.02
CA GLY A 71 3.38 -15.26 -20.09
C GLY A 71 4.15 -15.42 -18.79
N ALA A 72 5.47 -15.40 -18.91
CA ALA A 72 6.36 -15.52 -17.77
C ALA A 72 6.26 -14.27 -16.89
N ILE A 73 5.80 -14.47 -15.67
CA ILE A 73 5.73 -13.43 -14.64
C ILE A 73 6.95 -13.57 -13.75
N LYS A 74 7.86 -12.59 -13.84
CA LYS A 74 8.97 -12.43 -12.91
C LYS A 74 8.46 -11.69 -11.66
N VAL A 75 8.73 -12.27 -10.49
CA VAL A 75 8.45 -11.62 -9.20
C VAL A 75 9.79 -11.32 -8.54
N GLU A 76 10.09 -10.04 -8.36
CA GLU A 76 11.32 -9.63 -7.70
C GLU A 76 11.35 -10.07 -6.23
N GLU A 77 12.55 -10.25 -5.70
CA GLU A 77 12.75 -10.76 -4.35
C GLU A 77 12.13 -9.85 -3.26
N GLY A 78 12.07 -8.55 -3.53
CA GLY A 78 11.44 -7.54 -2.65
C GLY A 78 9.92 -7.41 -2.78
N ALA A 79 9.26 -8.21 -3.64
CA ALA A 79 7.83 -8.06 -3.89
C ALA A 79 6.97 -8.42 -2.66
N SER A 80 5.92 -7.62 -2.45
CA SER A 80 4.97 -7.82 -1.35
C SER A 80 4.22 -9.15 -1.42
N LEU A 81 3.68 -9.57 -0.28
CA LEU A 81 2.90 -10.79 -0.17
C LEU A 81 1.67 -10.79 -1.09
N ALA A 82 1.08 -9.62 -1.35
CA ALA A 82 -0.03 -9.46 -2.29
C ALA A 82 0.36 -9.80 -3.72
N ILE A 83 1.53 -9.34 -4.19
CA ILE A 83 2.09 -9.73 -5.49
C ILE A 83 2.33 -11.24 -5.50
N ARG A 84 3.06 -11.76 -4.51
CA ARG A 84 3.46 -13.17 -4.44
C ARG A 84 2.26 -14.11 -4.44
N ASN A 85 1.24 -13.82 -3.65
CA ASN A 85 0.01 -14.61 -3.58
C ASN A 85 -0.79 -14.54 -4.89
N THR A 86 -0.85 -13.36 -5.52
CA THR A 86 -1.51 -13.17 -6.81
C THR A 86 -0.84 -14.00 -7.90
N VAL A 87 0.49 -13.95 -7.99
CA VAL A 87 1.25 -14.73 -8.98
C VAL A 87 1.22 -16.22 -8.66
N LYS A 88 1.28 -16.62 -7.39
CA LYS A 88 1.08 -18.03 -6.97
C LYS A 88 -0.29 -18.55 -7.40
N TRP A 89 -1.33 -17.74 -7.30
CA TRP A 89 -2.66 -18.09 -7.79
C TRP A 89 -2.68 -18.22 -9.32
N LEU A 90 -2.07 -17.28 -10.05
CA LEU A 90 -1.97 -17.34 -11.51
C LEU A 90 -1.22 -18.61 -11.98
N ARG A 91 -0.12 -18.98 -11.32
CA ARG A 91 0.63 -20.23 -11.57
C ARG A 91 -0.23 -21.47 -11.41
N LYS A 92 -1.05 -21.54 -10.36
CA LYS A 92 -2.04 -22.62 -10.18
C LYS A 92 -3.11 -22.66 -11.28
N ASN A 93 -3.34 -21.55 -11.98
CA ASN A 93 -4.27 -21.43 -13.10
C ASN A 93 -3.56 -21.49 -14.48
N GLY A 94 -2.32 -22.00 -14.50
CA GLY A 94 -1.58 -22.31 -15.71
C GLY A 94 -0.68 -21.18 -16.24
N PHE A 95 -0.61 -20.02 -15.59
CA PHE A 95 0.33 -18.96 -15.95
C PHE A 95 1.74 -19.31 -15.42
N ASN A 96 2.57 -19.92 -16.27
CA ASN A 96 3.85 -20.49 -15.86
C ASN A 96 5.03 -19.58 -16.19
N GLU A 97 6.17 -19.82 -15.52
CA GLU A 97 7.46 -19.25 -15.94
C GLU A 97 7.79 -19.78 -17.35
N GLN A 98 7.88 -18.86 -18.31
CA GLN A 98 8.44 -19.11 -19.64
C GLN A 98 9.81 -18.41 -19.73
N VAL A 99 10.58 -18.76 -20.76
CA VAL A 99 11.95 -18.25 -20.96
C VAL A 99 11.95 -16.72 -21.14
N ASP A 100 10.92 -16.17 -21.79
CA ASP A 100 10.80 -14.74 -22.06
C ASP A 100 9.86 -14.05 -21.05
N VAL A 101 10.45 -13.28 -20.12
CA VAL A 101 9.73 -12.47 -19.12
C VAL A 101 8.89 -11.40 -19.82
N THR A 102 7.57 -11.48 -19.71
CA THR A 102 6.64 -10.50 -20.29
C THR A 102 6.06 -9.54 -19.26
N ILE A 103 6.12 -9.90 -17.97
CA ILE A 103 5.64 -9.09 -16.85
C ILE A 103 6.65 -9.19 -15.72
N THR A 104 7.07 -8.05 -15.19
CA THR A 104 7.91 -7.96 -13.99
C THR A 104 7.10 -7.29 -12.89
N CYS A 105 7.05 -7.90 -11.71
CA CYS A 105 6.34 -7.39 -10.54
C CYS A 105 7.28 -7.18 -9.37
N MET A 106 7.22 -5.99 -8.76
CA MET A 106 8.01 -5.65 -7.58
C MET A 106 7.30 -4.66 -6.67
N SER A 107 7.81 -4.48 -5.45
CA SER A 107 7.43 -3.35 -4.60
C SER A 107 8.42 -2.21 -4.79
N ALA A 108 7.98 -0.97 -4.61
CA ALA A 108 8.85 0.21 -4.62
C ALA A 108 9.59 0.38 -3.28
N VAL A 109 8.89 0.08 -2.18
CA VAL A 109 9.41 0.16 -0.81
C VAL A 109 8.99 -1.08 -0.05
N ASN A 110 9.90 -1.67 0.70
CA ASN A 110 9.58 -2.71 1.67
C ASN A 110 8.75 -2.10 2.82
N SER A 111 7.54 -2.59 3.05
CA SER A 111 6.66 -2.04 4.10
C SER A 111 7.16 -2.28 5.52
N THR A 112 8.01 -3.28 5.74
CA THR A 112 8.50 -3.70 7.06
C THR A 112 9.76 -2.93 7.44
N THR A 113 10.74 -2.89 6.52
CA THR A 113 12.05 -2.30 6.75
C THR A 113 12.15 -0.87 6.24
N GLY A 114 11.30 -0.46 5.29
CA GLY A 114 11.42 0.81 4.60
C GLY A 114 12.46 0.80 3.47
N GLU A 115 13.13 -0.32 3.20
CA GLU A 115 14.11 -0.43 2.11
C GLU A 115 13.52 0.03 0.77
N ILE A 116 14.22 0.94 0.07
CA ILE A 116 13.81 1.40 -1.26
C ILE A 116 14.40 0.45 -2.31
N TYR A 117 13.54 -0.11 -3.16
CA TYR A 117 13.96 -0.94 -4.28
C TYR A 117 14.18 -0.09 -5.54
N ASN A 118 15.26 -0.37 -6.27
CA ASN A 118 15.57 0.31 -7.52
C ASN A 118 14.64 -0.17 -8.64
N ILE A 119 13.86 0.75 -9.22
CA ILE A 119 12.89 0.46 -10.26
C ILE A 119 13.52 0.78 -11.61
N GLU A 120 14.02 -0.25 -12.28
CA GLU A 120 14.61 -0.15 -13.62
C GLU A 120 13.64 -0.70 -14.67
N ARG A 121 13.45 0.05 -15.76
CA ARG A 121 12.63 -0.41 -16.88
C ARG A 121 13.33 -1.59 -17.55
N SER A 122 12.60 -2.70 -17.69
CA SER A 122 13.03 -3.79 -18.58
C SER A 122 12.38 -3.59 -19.94
N ASP A 123 13.20 -3.52 -21.00
CA ASP A 123 12.74 -3.16 -22.35
C ASP A 123 11.67 -4.10 -22.93
N ASN A 124 11.61 -5.35 -22.46
CA ASN A 124 10.73 -6.39 -22.99
C ASN A 124 9.62 -6.84 -22.03
N SER A 125 9.46 -6.19 -20.87
CA SER A 125 8.46 -6.59 -19.88
C SER A 125 7.59 -5.43 -19.41
N ILE A 126 6.32 -5.71 -19.15
CA ILE A 126 5.43 -4.77 -18.48
C ILE A 126 5.84 -4.65 -17.02
N MET A 127 6.15 -3.44 -16.57
CA MET A 127 6.59 -3.18 -15.20
C MET A 127 5.42 -2.86 -14.28
N ILE A 128 5.11 -3.76 -13.34
CA ILE A 128 4.07 -3.61 -12.33
C ILE A 128 4.72 -3.35 -10.96
N VAL A 129 4.41 -2.21 -10.37
CA VAL A 129 4.99 -1.77 -9.09
C VAL A 129 3.91 -1.63 -8.02
N ASP A 130 4.14 -2.25 -6.87
CA ASP A 130 3.44 -1.97 -5.63
C ASP A 130 4.05 -0.75 -4.94
N GLY A 131 3.35 0.38 -5.03
CA GLY A 131 3.72 1.65 -4.43
C GLY A 131 3.02 1.94 -3.10
N CYS A 132 2.35 0.98 -2.48
CA CYS A 132 1.51 1.25 -1.30
C CYS A 132 2.31 1.82 -0.12
N ALA A 133 3.46 1.23 0.20
CA ALA A 133 4.35 1.73 1.25
C ALA A 133 5.15 2.99 0.82
N ALA A 134 5.24 3.24 -0.48
CA ALA A 134 6.07 4.27 -1.10
C ALA A 134 5.35 5.62 -1.25
N MET A 135 4.02 5.61 -1.38
CA MET A 135 3.19 6.80 -1.56
C MET A 135 3.41 7.79 -0.40
N GLY A 136 3.70 9.06 -0.74
CA GLY A 136 4.03 10.11 0.25
C GLY A 136 5.44 10.05 0.82
N ARG A 137 6.25 9.04 0.47
CA ARG A 137 7.62 8.86 0.99
C ARG A 137 8.70 8.99 -0.07
N ILE A 138 8.45 8.49 -1.28
CA ILE A 138 9.38 8.61 -2.41
C ILE A 138 8.66 9.14 -3.66
N LYS A 139 9.44 9.65 -4.61
CA LYS A 139 8.93 10.03 -5.93
C LYS A 139 8.94 8.83 -6.86
N PHE A 140 7.92 8.72 -7.71
CA PHE A 140 7.84 7.68 -8.73
C PHE A 140 8.28 8.25 -10.09
N ASN A 141 9.19 7.56 -10.77
CA ASN A 141 9.44 7.82 -12.19
C ASN A 141 8.52 6.94 -13.04
N MET A 142 7.41 7.51 -13.53
CA MET A 142 6.44 6.80 -14.37
C MET A 142 6.99 6.40 -15.74
N GLU A 143 8.15 6.90 -16.15
CA GLU A 143 8.82 6.40 -17.37
C GLU A 143 9.31 4.96 -17.20
N ASN A 144 9.60 4.53 -15.98
CA ASN A 144 10.04 3.16 -15.67
C ASN A 144 8.90 2.24 -15.25
N ILE A 145 7.67 2.75 -15.08
CA ILE A 145 6.55 2.03 -14.48
C ILE A 145 5.36 2.03 -15.43
N ASP A 146 4.91 0.84 -15.83
CA ASP A 146 3.72 0.72 -16.68
C ASP A 146 2.44 0.66 -15.85
N LEU A 147 2.47 0.06 -14.66
CA LEU A 147 1.35 -0.01 -13.72
C LEU A 147 1.84 0.22 -12.29
N LEU A 148 1.21 1.13 -11.55
CA LEU A 148 1.53 1.48 -10.18
C LEU A 148 0.29 1.32 -9.30
N ALA A 149 0.35 0.41 -8.33
CA ALA A 149 -0.68 0.26 -7.31
C ALA A 149 -0.40 1.20 -6.14
N LEU A 150 -1.42 1.92 -5.70
CA LEU A 150 -1.36 2.93 -4.65
C LEU A 150 -2.40 2.67 -3.57
N GLN A 151 -2.07 3.05 -2.34
CA GLN A 151 -2.96 3.03 -1.18
C GLN A 151 -3.16 4.47 -0.68
N PHE A 152 -4.40 4.79 -0.35
CA PHE A 152 -4.82 6.03 0.30
C PHE A 152 -5.69 5.70 1.52
N ASP A 153 -6.11 6.71 2.28
CA ASP A 153 -6.98 6.50 3.43
C ASP A 153 -8.38 6.06 2.96
N GLY A 154 -8.69 4.79 3.22
CA GLY A 154 -9.99 4.16 2.92
C GLY A 154 -10.19 3.64 1.49
N PHE A 155 -9.27 3.90 0.55
CA PHE A 155 -9.36 3.37 -0.81
C PHE A 155 -7.98 3.22 -1.47
N GLY A 156 -7.91 2.66 -2.68
CA GLY A 156 -6.69 2.55 -3.45
C GLY A 156 -6.82 3.09 -4.87
N ALA A 157 -5.73 3.07 -5.62
CA ALA A 157 -5.77 3.36 -7.03
C ALA A 157 -4.76 2.54 -7.82
N LEU A 158 -5.09 2.28 -9.09
CA LEU A 158 -4.18 1.74 -10.08
C LEU A 158 -3.90 2.84 -11.11
N ALA A 159 -2.71 3.43 -11.06
CA ALA A 159 -2.21 4.30 -12.11
C ALA A 159 -1.53 3.47 -13.20
N PHE A 160 -1.76 3.76 -14.47
CA PHE A 160 -1.23 2.95 -15.56
C PHE A 160 -0.93 3.75 -16.82
N ASN A 161 0.05 3.26 -17.57
CA ASN A 161 0.40 3.72 -18.91
C ASN A 161 -0.77 3.45 -19.88
N PRO A 162 -1.35 4.48 -20.53
CA PRO A 162 -2.53 4.33 -21.38
C PRO A 162 -2.34 3.40 -22.60
N LYS A 163 -1.08 3.09 -22.95
CA LYS A 163 -0.75 2.15 -24.03
C LYS A 163 -0.97 0.68 -23.61
N ILE A 164 -1.01 0.40 -22.31
CA ILE A 164 -1.22 -0.95 -21.79
C ILE A 164 -2.71 -1.25 -21.72
N ARG A 165 -3.07 -2.43 -22.23
CA ARG A 165 -4.44 -2.96 -22.14
C ARG A 165 -4.55 -3.82 -20.89
N ILE A 166 -5.59 -3.59 -20.10
CA ILE A 166 -5.85 -4.24 -18.83
C ILE A 166 -7.32 -4.70 -18.87
N ASP A 167 -7.58 -5.98 -18.61
CA ASP A 167 -8.96 -6.45 -18.44
C ASP A 167 -9.47 -6.13 -17.02
N PRO A 168 -10.75 -5.76 -16.85
CA PRO A 168 -11.34 -5.48 -15.54
C PRO A 168 -11.24 -6.68 -14.58
N LEU A 169 -10.78 -6.45 -13.35
CA LEU A 169 -10.85 -7.47 -12.30
C LEU A 169 -12.29 -7.67 -11.82
N ILE A 170 -13.02 -6.57 -11.63
CA ILE A 170 -14.41 -6.55 -11.22
C ILE A 170 -15.23 -6.03 -12.40
N HIS A 171 -16.15 -6.85 -12.90
CA HIS A 171 -17.07 -6.48 -13.98
C HIS A 171 -18.30 -5.77 -13.39
N GLY A 172 -18.94 -4.89 -14.16
CA GLY A 172 -20.05 -4.06 -13.67
C GLY A 172 -20.85 -3.39 -14.79
N GLY A 173 -21.59 -2.34 -14.44
CA GLY A 173 -22.49 -1.61 -15.33
C GLY A 173 -21.82 -0.59 -16.25
N GLY A 174 -20.49 -0.48 -16.22
CA GLY A 174 -19.73 0.49 -17.01
C GLY A 174 -19.07 1.59 -16.19
N GLU A 175 -19.03 1.46 -14.86
CA GLU A 175 -18.35 2.38 -13.97
C GLU A 175 -16.87 2.52 -14.32
N GLN A 176 -16.31 3.71 -14.06
CA GLN A 176 -14.90 4.03 -14.36
C GLN A 176 -14.51 3.72 -15.81
N ASP A 177 -15.39 4.10 -16.74
CA ASP A 177 -15.31 3.82 -18.19
C ASP A 177 -15.22 2.32 -18.52
N GLY A 178 -15.95 1.50 -17.75
CA GLY A 178 -15.93 0.04 -17.88
C GLY A 178 -14.64 -0.62 -17.41
N ARG A 179 -13.73 0.12 -16.75
CA ARG A 179 -12.46 -0.44 -16.26
C ARG A 179 -12.59 -1.15 -14.93
N ARG A 180 -13.54 -0.79 -14.08
CA ARG A 180 -13.76 -1.40 -12.77
C ARG A 180 -15.19 -1.19 -12.30
N GLY A 181 -15.92 -2.28 -12.10
CA GLY A 181 -17.30 -2.27 -11.62
C GLY A 181 -17.44 -1.83 -10.17
N GLY A 182 -18.56 -1.19 -9.86
CA GLY A 182 -18.90 -0.71 -8.51
C GLY A 182 -18.32 0.66 -8.16
N TYR A 183 -19.01 1.35 -7.26
CA TYR A 183 -18.69 2.72 -6.84
C TYR A 183 -17.77 2.74 -5.62
N ILE A 184 -16.88 3.74 -5.54
CA ILE A 184 -16.18 4.08 -4.31
C ILE A 184 -17.09 5.02 -3.49
N PRO A 185 -17.27 4.81 -2.17
CA PRO A 185 -18.12 5.67 -1.35
C PRO A 185 -17.75 7.15 -1.48
N ASN A 186 -18.72 8.01 -1.83
CA ASN A 186 -18.50 9.44 -2.04
C ASN A 186 -17.88 10.16 -0.85
N ALA A 187 -18.20 9.75 0.38
CA ALA A 187 -17.63 10.34 1.58
C ALA A 187 -16.10 10.25 1.59
N LEU A 188 -15.53 9.14 1.08
CA LEU A 188 -14.08 8.96 0.96
C LEU A 188 -13.49 9.86 -0.13
N LEU A 189 -14.24 10.10 -1.20
CA LEU A 189 -13.80 10.92 -2.33
C LEU A 189 -13.81 12.42 -1.99
N GLN A 190 -14.84 12.91 -1.29
CA GLN A 190 -14.96 14.33 -0.94
C GLN A 190 -13.87 14.81 0.04
N GLY A 191 -13.39 13.93 0.92
CA GLY A 191 -12.30 14.21 1.85
C GLY A 191 -10.89 14.01 1.28
N PHE A 192 -10.75 13.67 -0.01
CA PHE A 192 -9.46 13.22 -0.55
C PHE A 192 -8.41 14.33 -0.68
N SER A 193 -7.32 14.18 0.08
CA SER A 193 -6.04 14.85 -0.11
C SER A 193 -4.97 13.87 -0.59
N LEU A 194 -3.98 14.39 -1.30
CA LEU A 194 -2.75 13.63 -1.52
C LEU A 194 -1.99 13.58 -0.17
N PRO A 195 -1.30 12.48 0.14
CA PRO A 195 -0.56 12.37 1.39
C PRO A 195 0.54 13.43 1.47
N SER A 196 0.68 14.04 2.65
CA SER A 196 1.79 14.93 2.98
C SER A 196 3.12 14.20 2.84
N GLN A 197 4.10 14.85 2.21
CA GLN A 197 5.45 14.31 2.17
C GLN A 197 6.06 14.36 3.57
N ILE A 198 6.80 13.31 3.94
CA ILE A 198 7.55 13.30 5.19
C ILE A 198 8.80 14.16 5.01
N PRO A 199 8.99 15.25 5.78
CA PRO A 199 10.19 16.06 5.69
C PRO A 199 11.44 15.25 6.04
N LEU A 200 12.54 15.49 5.34
CA LEU A 200 13.80 14.78 5.60
C LEU A 200 14.32 15.07 7.01
N GLU A 201 14.14 16.29 7.49
CA GLU A 201 14.55 16.73 8.83
C GLU A 201 13.79 15.95 9.91
N LEU A 202 12.48 15.74 9.72
CA LEU A 202 11.65 14.96 10.64
C LEU A 202 12.05 13.48 10.67
N ASP A 203 12.39 12.91 9.51
CA ASP A 203 12.89 11.55 9.40
C ASP A 203 14.26 11.35 10.06
N LEU A 204 15.17 12.30 9.88
CA LEU A 204 16.47 12.31 10.55
C LEU A 204 16.31 12.50 12.07
N PHE A 205 15.36 13.33 12.49
CA PHE A 205 15.04 13.51 13.90
C PHE A 205 14.52 12.19 14.50
N LEU A 206 13.57 11.51 13.86
CA LEU A 206 13.07 10.20 14.27
C LEU A 206 14.23 9.19 14.44
N LEU A 207 15.10 9.09 13.44
CA LEU A 207 16.25 8.19 13.50
C LEU A 207 17.16 8.52 14.69
N SER A 208 17.46 9.80 14.91
CA SER A 208 18.30 10.24 16.03
C SER A 208 17.71 9.87 17.40
N GLN A 209 16.38 9.97 17.54
CA GLN A 209 15.69 9.55 18.77
C GLN A 209 15.82 8.04 18.96
N VAL A 210 15.53 7.24 17.93
CA VAL A 210 15.66 5.77 18.01
C VAL A 210 17.10 5.34 18.34
N GLU A 211 18.11 5.95 17.70
CA GLU A 211 19.53 5.65 17.95
C GLU A 211 19.96 6.00 19.38
N ALA A 212 19.48 7.12 19.92
CA ALA A 212 19.83 7.57 21.27
C ALA A 212 19.43 6.57 22.38
N PHE A 213 18.42 5.73 22.14
CA PHE A 213 17.99 4.69 23.08
C PHE A 213 18.72 3.36 22.90
N GLY A 214 19.56 3.21 21.88
CA GLY A 214 20.37 2.02 21.68
C GLY A 214 19.62 0.81 21.12
N PHE A 215 18.47 1.02 20.47
CA PHE A 215 17.77 -0.07 19.78
C PHE A 215 18.62 -0.64 18.64
N LYS A 216 18.56 -1.97 18.44
CA LYS A 216 19.12 -2.60 17.24
C LYS A 216 18.24 -2.24 16.03
N ILE A 217 18.70 -1.30 15.21
CA ILE A 217 18.01 -0.87 13.99
C ILE A 217 18.25 -1.88 12.87
N ASN A 218 17.17 -2.41 12.31
CA ASN A 218 17.20 -3.37 11.20
C ASN A 218 17.10 -2.68 9.84
N THR A 219 16.63 -1.44 9.80
CA THR A 219 16.48 -0.68 8.57
C THR A 219 17.83 -0.19 8.03
N SER A 220 18.04 -0.31 6.72
CA SER A 220 19.26 0.16 6.03
C SER A 220 19.27 1.68 5.82
N LYS A 221 20.42 2.23 5.40
CA LYS A 221 20.53 3.65 5.05
C LYS A 221 19.71 4.04 3.81
N ASN A 222 19.54 3.12 2.86
CA ASN A 222 18.73 3.33 1.66
C ASN A 222 17.26 3.01 1.96
N ARG A 223 16.61 3.90 2.71
CA ARG A 223 15.24 3.72 3.21
C ARG A 223 14.31 4.86 2.84
N ALA A 224 13.04 4.53 2.78
CA ALA A 224 11.95 5.50 2.68
C ALA A 224 11.86 6.28 4.00
N PRO A 225 11.64 7.61 3.92
CA PRO A 225 11.41 8.42 5.11
C PRO A 225 10.26 7.92 5.96
N GLY A 226 10.41 8.05 7.28
CA GLY A 226 9.41 7.74 8.28
C GLY A 226 9.06 6.27 8.45
N ILE A 227 9.94 5.35 8.05
CA ILE A 227 9.85 3.92 8.37
C ILE A 227 11.18 3.48 9.00
N ILE A 228 11.11 3.02 10.25
CA ILE A 228 12.25 2.44 10.97
C ILE A 228 11.81 1.14 11.61
N ASN A 229 12.60 0.09 11.40
CA ASN A 229 12.42 -1.20 12.02
C ASN A 229 13.50 -1.42 13.08
N ILE A 230 13.08 -1.87 14.26
CA ILE A 230 13.96 -2.16 15.39
C ILE A 230 13.71 -3.57 15.94
N SER A 231 14.74 -4.19 16.50
CA SER A 231 14.60 -5.42 17.28
C SER A 231 14.43 -5.10 18.76
N LEU A 232 13.56 -5.84 19.43
CA LEU A 232 13.35 -5.76 20.88
C LEU A 232 14.03 -6.96 21.54
N GLU A 233 14.93 -6.70 22.49
CA GLU A 233 15.69 -7.76 23.15
C GLU A 233 14.92 -8.35 24.34
N GLY A 234 14.76 -9.68 24.34
CA GLY A 234 14.18 -10.44 25.45
C GLY A 234 12.67 -10.25 25.65
N VAL A 235 11.98 -9.54 24.76
CA VAL A 235 10.55 -9.23 24.89
C VAL A 235 9.80 -9.57 23.61
N SER A 236 8.52 -9.93 23.75
CA SER A 236 7.62 -10.16 22.62
C SER A 236 7.11 -8.82 22.07
N ALA A 237 7.23 -8.62 20.75
CA ALA A 237 6.70 -7.43 20.09
C ALA A 237 5.18 -7.31 20.27
N GLU A 238 4.44 -8.43 20.26
CA GLU A 238 2.99 -8.42 20.45
C GLU A 238 2.60 -7.94 21.86
N ALA A 239 3.32 -8.38 22.89
CA ALA A 239 3.07 -7.94 24.26
C ALA A 239 3.36 -6.44 24.43
N VAL A 240 4.48 -5.97 23.88
CA VAL A 240 4.85 -4.55 23.89
C VAL A 240 3.80 -3.69 23.18
N LEU A 241 3.25 -4.17 22.05
CA LEU A 241 2.22 -3.42 21.31
C LEU A 241 0.89 -3.28 22.08
N ILE A 242 0.53 -4.25 22.91
CA ILE A 242 -0.67 -4.15 23.76
C ILE A 242 -0.49 -3.02 24.79
N ASP A 243 0.66 -2.98 25.45
CA ASP A 243 0.95 -1.98 26.48
C ASP A 243 1.16 -0.58 25.88
N LEU A 244 1.81 -0.49 24.72
CA LEU A 244 1.90 0.75 23.93
C LEU A 244 0.51 1.28 23.59
N ALA A 245 -0.40 0.43 23.10
CA ALA A 245 -1.76 0.83 22.76
C ALA A 245 -2.54 1.30 23.99
N ALA A 246 -2.36 0.65 25.14
CA ALA A 246 -2.94 1.09 26.42
C ALA A 246 -2.38 2.45 26.87
N ALA A 247 -1.13 2.77 26.53
CA ALA A 247 -0.50 4.07 26.74
C ALA A 247 -0.83 5.10 25.63
N GLY A 248 -1.67 4.75 24.66
CA GLY A 248 -2.10 5.65 23.58
C GLY A 248 -1.09 5.80 22.43
N VAL A 249 -0.08 4.94 22.36
CA VAL A 249 0.94 4.93 21.30
C VAL A 249 0.72 3.73 20.38
N TYR A 250 0.65 3.99 19.07
CA TYR A 250 0.34 2.95 18.08
C TYR A 250 1.54 2.72 17.16
N MET A 251 2.01 1.48 17.13
CA MET A 251 3.09 1.01 16.26
C MET A 251 2.69 -0.30 15.59
N SER A 252 3.56 -0.94 14.81
CA SER A 252 3.24 -2.21 14.15
C SER A 252 4.28 -3.28 14.46
N ALA A 253 3.84 -4.53 14.65
CA ALA A 253 4.73 -5.67 14.62
C ALA A 253 5.27 -5.87 13.20
N SER A 254 6.47 -6.41 13.08
CA SER A 254 7.02 -6.78 11.77
C SER A 254 6.50 -8.12 11.28
N SER A 255 5.92 -8.97 12.14
CA SER A 255 5.37 -10.28 11.75
C SER A 255 4.42 -10.16 10.56
N GLY A 256 4.63 -10.97 9.52
CA GLY A 256 3.92 -10.81 8.25
C GLY A 256 2.39 -10.89 8.43
N CYS A 257 1.66 -9.86 7.96
CA CYS A 257 0.19 -9.63 7.80
C CYS A 257 -0.89 -10.50 8.51
N THR A 258 -0.55 -11.36 9.47
CA THR A 258 -1.45 -12.18 10.26
C THR A 258 -0.84 -12.28 11.65
N THR A 259 -1.39 -11.53 12.60
CA THR A 259 -1.04 -11.49 14.03
C THR A 259 -1.31 -12.81 14.78
N SER A 260 -1.38 -13.94 14.07
CA SER A 260 -1.82 -15.23 14.61
C SER A 260 -1.04 -16.44 14.10
N THR A 261 -0.08 -16.26 13.17
CA THR A 261 0.63 -17.40 12.56
C THR A 261 2.03 -17.63 13.13
N GLY A 262 2.58 -16.68 13.89
CA GLY A 262 3.97 -16.78 14.39
C GLY A 262 5.00 -16.88 13.28
N ILE A 263 4.67 -16.39 12.07
CA ILE A 263 5.55 -16.46 10.91
C ILE A 263 6.42 -15.18 10.85
N PRO A 264 7.76 -15.30 10.91
CA PRO A 264 8.66 -14.15 10.79
C PRO A 264 8.56 -13.50 9.41
N ASP A 265 8.85 -12.20 9.36
CA ASP A 265 8.89 -11.47 8.09
C ASP A 265 10.10 -11.90 7.24
N ALA A 266 9.82 -12.34 6.03
CA ALA A 266 10.84 -12.84 5.11
C ALA A 266 11.93 -11.80 4.77
N SER A 267 11.61 -10.51 4.82
CA SER A 267 12.60 -9.46 4.55
C SER A 267 13.57 -9.27 5.70
N LEU A 268 13.14 -9.46 6.95
CA LEU A 268 14.03 -9.44 8.11
C LEU A 268 14.97 -10.64 8.12
N LEU A 269 14.44 -11.83 7.82
CA LEU A 269 15.27 -13.03 7.66
C LEU A 269 16.34 -12.84 6.57
N ARG A 270 15.99 -12.19 5.45
CA ARG A 270 16.95 -11.86 4.37
C ARG A 270 18.05 -10.91 4.84
N LEU A 271 17.74 -10.00 5.76
CA LEU A 271 18.74 -9.13 6.38
C LEU A 271 19.64 -9.87 7.39
N GLY A 272 19.41 -11.17 7.59
CA GLY A 272 20.22 -12.03 8.45
C GLY A 272 19.73 -12.11 9.89
N LEU A 273 18.53 -11.60 10.18
CA LEU A 273 17.93 -11.79 11.50
C LEU A 273 17.52 -13.25 11.72
N THR A 274 17.60 -13.70 12.96
CA THR A 274 17.01 -14.98 13.35
C THR A 274 15.48 -14.90 13.34
N GLU A 275 14.81 -16.05 13.38
CA GLU A 275 13.34 -16.08 13.48
C GLU A 275 12.85 -15.35 14.74
N ASP A 276 13.52 -15.57 15.88
CA ASP A 276 13.20 -14.91 17.14
C ASP A 276 13.39 -13.39 17.04
N GLU A 277 14.51 -12.92 16.47
CA GLU A 277 14.74 -11.49 16.28
C GLU A 277 13.69 -10.85 15.35
N ALA A 278 13.30 -11.56 14.28
CA ALA A 278 12.29 -11.08 13.35
C ALA A 278 10.90 -11.02 14.00
N LEU A 279 10.53 -12.01 14.83
CA LEU A 279 9.27 -12.02 15.57
C LEU A 279 9.24 -10.97 16.69
N SER A 280 10.38 -10.72 17.34
CA SER A 280 10.54 -9.69 18.35
C SER A 280 10.93 -8.32 17.78
N SER A 281 10.61 -8.04 16.52
CA SER A 281 10.87 -6.74 15.91
C SER A 281 9.61 -5.90 15.75
N LEU A 282 9.80 -4.58 15.83
CA LEU A 282 8.75 -3.58 15.77
C LEU A 282 9.09 -2.56 14.68
N ARG A 283 8.06 -2.16 13.94
CA ARG A 283 8.12 -1.09 12.95
C ARG A 283 7.50 0.19 13.52
N ILE A 284 8.31 1.23 13.57
CA ILE A 284 7.92 2.60 13.84
C ILE A 284 7.62 3.27 12.49
N SER A 285 6.48 3.94 12.38
CA SER A 285 6.11 4.64 11.16
C SER A 285 5.45 5.97 11.48
N ILE A 286 5.86 7.02 10.77
CA ILE A 286 5.31 8.37 10.90
C ILE A 286 4.69 8.84 9.59
N SER A 287 3.97 9.96 9.68
CA SER A 287 3.36 10.66 8.56
C SER A 287 3.97 12.06 8.42
N GLY A 288 3.64 12.78 7.34
CA GLY A 288 4.08 14.17 7.16
C GLY A 288 3.49 15.14 8.18
N ASP A 289 2.41 14.74 8.88
CA ASP A 289 1.72 15.57 9.87
C ASP A 289 2.18 15.25 11.31
N THR A 290 3.08 14.28 11.49
CA THR A 290 3.64 13.91 12.79
C THR A 290 4.58 15.00 13.29
N THR A 291 4.49 15.33 14.58
CA THR A 291 5.32 16.35 15.23
C THR A 291 6.54 15.76 15.93
N GLU A 292 7.61 16.56 16.07
CA GLU A 292 8.78 16.16 16.87
C GLU A 292 8.41 15.80 18.31
N ARG A 293 7.43 16.49 18.89
CA ARG A 293 6.92 16.21 20.23
C ARG A 293 6.31 14.80 20.31
N GLU A 294 5.46 14.43 19.36
CA GLU A 294 4.86 13.08 19.30
C GLU A 294 5.92 12.00 19.10
N ILE A 295 6.99 12.28 18.34
CA ILE A 295 8.13 11.37 18.21
C ILE A 295 8.80 11.16 19.57
N VAL A 296 9.16 12.23 20.27
CA VAL A 296 9.81 12.13 21.59
C VAL A 296 8.92 11.39 22.59
N GLU A 297 7.64 11.74 22.65
CA GLU A 297 6.65 11.09 23.53
C GLU A 297 6.53 9.59 23.18
N GLY A 298 6.34 9.26 21.90
CA GLY A 298 6.17 7.87 21.46
C GLY A 298 7.38 6.98 21.73
N ILE A 299 8.60 7.47 21.49
CA ILE A 299 9.82 6.70 21.78
C ILE A 299 10.07 6.59 23.29
N THR A 300 9.76 7.62 24.08
CA THR A 300 9.87 7.57 25.53
C THR A 300 8.93 6.51 26.11
N VAL A 301 7.67 6.48 25.67
CA VAL A 301 6.69 5.47 26.09
C VAL A 301 7.13 4.07 25.67
N LEU A 302 7.66 3.89 24.46
CA LEU A 302 8.22 2.62 24.00
C LEU A 302 9.31 2.09 24.94
N ARG A 303 10.26 2.96 25.34
CA ARG A 303 11.32 2.60 26.29
C ARG A 303 10.73 2.18 27.64
N ASP A 304 9.81 2.96 28.18
CA ASP A 304 9.24 2.73 29.50
C ASP A 304 8.47 1.41 29.55
N VAL A 305 7.70 1.11 28.49
CA VAL A 305 7.03 -0.19 28.32
C VAL A 305 8.03 -1.34 28.30
N ILE A 306 9.07 -1.27 27.46
CA ILE A 306 10.06 -2.35 27.35
C ILE A 306 10.79 -2.59 28.68
N THR A 307 11.13 -1.52 29.39
CA THR A 307 11.78 -1.60 30.71
C THR A 307 10.87 -2.29 31.74
N GLY A 308 9.55 -2.11 31.62
CA GLY A 308 8.56 -2.79 32.47
C GLY A 308 8.53 -4.31 32.30
N PHE A 309 8.87 -4.84 31.12
CA PHE A 309 8.93 -6.30 30.87
C PHE A 309 10.25 -6.94 31.33
N GLN A 310 11.29 -6.13 31.57
CA GLN A 310 12.64 -6.60 31.94
C GLN A 310 12.87 -6.60 33.46
N ASN A 311 11.95 -6.06 34.25
CA ASN A 311 11.95 -6.06 35.72
C ASN A 311 11.03 -7.16 36.27
#